data_AF-A0A357MSQ1-F1
#
_entry.id   AF-A0A357MSQ1-F1
#
_cell.length_a   1.000
_cell.length_b   1.000
_cell.length_c   1.000
_cell.angle_alpha   90.00
_cell.angle_beta   90.00
_cell.angle_gamma   90.00
#
_symmetry.space_group_name_H-M   'P 1'
#
loop_
_entity.id
_entity.type
_entity.pdbx_description
1 polymer ?
#
loop_
_entity_poly.entity_id
_entity_poly.type
_entity_poly.pdbx_seq_one_letter_code
_entity_poly.pdbx_strand_id
1 'polypeptide(L)' 'MVEGSVSKVVQWTENFLGKEARVITNKAGDKIFINAENTKRISFDIKNPYPHENPHVHVKEFVDGKWRGSRVYPKDVNQW' A
#
# COMPACT_ATOMS: atom_id res chain seq x y z
N MET A 1 8.32 13.36 -17.85
CA MET A 1 7.55 13.82 -16.66
C MET A 1 6.12 13.32 -16.83
N VAL A 2 5.72 12.26 -16.12
CA VAL A 2 4.39 11.64 -16.27
C VAL A 2 3.43 12.30 -15.28
N GLU A 3 3.02 13.53 -15.55
CA GLU A 3 2.06 14.25 -14.69
C GLU A 3 0.66 13.59 -14.67
N GLY A 4 0.35 12.74 -15.66
CA GLY A 4 -0.93 12.04 -15.75
C GLY A 4 -1.05 10.75 -14.92
N SER A 5 0.03 10.18 -14.39
CA SER A 5 -0.03 8.92 -13.62
C SER A 5 -0.16 9.14 -12.12
N VAL A 6 0.58 10.11 -11.56
CA VAL A 6 0.61 10.35 -10.11
C VAL A 6 -0.74 10.83 -9.60
N SER A 7 -1.35 11.82 -10.25
CA SER A 7 -2.67 12.34 -9.82
C SER A 7 -3.76 11.26 -9.87
N LYS A 8 -3.70 10.33 -10.83
CA LYS A 8 -4.63 9.19 -10.89
C LYS A 8 -4.41 8.22 -9.74
N VAL A 9 -3.15 7.92 -9.39
CA VAL A 9 -2.83 7.05 -8.25
C VAL A 9 -3.30 7.69 -6.94
N VAL A 10 -3.12 9.00 -6.78
CA VAL A 10 -3.65 9.75 -5.62
C VAL A 10 -5.17 9.60 -5.55
N GLN A 11 -5.88 9.90 -6.65
CA GLN A 11 -7.34 9.78 -6.69
C GLN A 11 -7.82 8.36 -6.40
N TRP A 12 -7.17 7.32 -6.94
CA TRP A 12 -7.53 5.93 -6.65
C TRP A 12 -7.27 5.57 -5.20
N THR A 13 -6.19 6.06 -4.62
CA THR A 13 -5.87 5.85 -3.20
C THR A 13 -6.92 6.49 -2.30
N GLU A 14 -7.30 7.74 -2.58
CA GLU A 14 -8.35 8.46 -1.85
C GLU A 14 -9.71 7.77 -2.00
N ASN A 15 -10.08 7.35 -3.21
CA ASN A 15 -11.34 6.63 -3.45
C ASN A 15 -11.37 5.28 -2.73
N PHE A 16 -10.24 4.59 -2.66
CA PHE A 16 -10.13 3.29 -2.00
C PHE A 16 -10.23 3.42 -0.47
N LEU A 17 -9.46 4.33 0.12
CA LEU A 17 -9.32 4.48 1.57
C LEU A 17 -10.35 5.43 2.20
N GLY A 18 -10.96 6.31 1.42
CA GLY A 18 -11.83 7.37 1.93
C GLY A 18 -11.07 8.58 2.49
N LYS A 19 -11.80 9.67 2.73
CA LYS A 19 -11.24 10.98 3.13
C LYS A 19 -10.65 11.00 4.54
N GLU A 20 -11.20 10.18 5.42
CA GLU A 20 -10.78 10.06 6.83
C GLU A 20 -9.66 9.01 7.02
N ALA A 21 -8.95 8.68 5.94
CA ALA A 21 -7.81 7.78 6.00
C ALA A 21 -6.68 8.38 6.83
N ARG A 22 -5.97 7.51 7.54
CA ARG A 22 -4.82 7.89 8.37
C ARG A 22 -3.57 7.15 7.91
N VAL A 23 -2.43 7.71 8.27
CA VAL A 23 -1.12 7.15 7.96
C VAL A 23 -0.37 6.83 9.25
N ILE A 24 0.15 5.61 9.35
CA ILE A 24 1.11 5.21 10.38
C ILE A 24 2.45 4.87 9.73
N THR A 25 3.50 4.80 10.55
CA THR A 25 4.84 4.38 10.12
C THR A 25 5.20 3.11 10.88
N ASN A 26 5.63 2.06 10.17
CA ASN A 26 6.08 0.83 10.81
C ASN A 26 7.49 1.00 11.42
N LYS A 27 7.99 -0.03 12.14
CA LYS A 27 9.33 0.01 12.76
C LYS A 27 10.47 0.18 11.75
N ALA A 28 10.31 -0.32 10.52
CA ALA A 28 11.29 -0.17 9.45
C ALA A 28 11.27 1.24 8.83
N GLY A 29 10.28 2.07 9.18
CA GLY A 29 10.13 3.42 8.65
C GLY A 29 9.35 3.48 7.33
N ASP A 30 8.62 2.43 6.97
CA ASP A 30 7.69 2.43 5.85
C ASP A 30 6.30 2.92 6.26
N LYS A 31 5.57 3.50 5.30
CA LYS A 31 4.22 4.03 5.54
C LYS A 31 3.16 2.95 5.38
N ILE A 32 2.12 3.03 6.21
CA ILE A 32 0.91 2.23 6.10
C ILE A 32 -0.28 3.18 6.14
N PHE A 33 -1.06 3.18 5.07
CA PHE A 33 -2.28 3.96 4.92
C PHE A 33 -3.46 3.07 5.27
N ILE A 34 -4.40 3.58 6.06
CA ILE A 34 -5.51 2.82 6.64
C ILE A 34 -6.77 3.67 6.56
N ASN A 35 -7.90 3.11 6.11
CA ASN A 35 -9.18 3.81 6.16
C ASN A 35 -9.67 4.02 7.61
N ALA A 36 -10.67 4.86 7.79
CA ALA A 36 -11.25 5.15 9.11
C ALA A 36 -11.75 3.89 9.82
N GLU A 37 -12.38 2.97 9.10
CA GLU A 37 -12.96 1.75 9.66
C GLU A 37 -11.93 0.64 9.93
N ASN A 38 -10.65 0.86 9.57
CA ASN A 38 -9.58 -0.14 9.70
C ASN A 38 -9.85 -1.46 8.94
N THR A 39 -10.61 -1.39 7.85
CA THR A 39 -10.97 -2.51 6.97
C THR A 39 -10.23 -2.50 5.63
N LYS A 40 -9.52 -1.43 5.29
CA LYS A 40 -8.72 -1.29 4.07
C LYS A 40 -7.36 -0.73 4.40
N ARG A 41 -6.32 -1.26 3.76
CA ARG A 41 -4.95 -0.81 3.98
C ARG A 41 -4.10 -0.85 2.72
N ILE A 42 -3.19 0.11 2.62
CA ILE A 42 -2.07 0.09 1.69
C ILE A 42 -0.80 0.12 2.51
N SER A 43 -0.03 -0.97 2.53
CA SER A 43 1.26 -1.03 3.25
C SER A 43 2.42 -1.05 2.27
N PHE A 44 3.40 -0.19 2.53
CA PHE A 44 4.66 -0.20 1.83
C PHE A 44 5.61 -1.11 2.58
N ASP A 45 6.16 -2.09 1.88
CA ASP A 45 7.08 -3.08 2.40
C ASP A 45 8.37 -2.92 1.58
N ILE A 46 8.99 -1.74 1.69
CA ILE A 46 10.13 -1.31 0.86
C ILE A 46 11.43 -1.46 1.63
N LYS A 47 11.47 -1.01 2.89
CA LYS A 47 12.68 -1.07 3.72
C LYS A 47 12.86 -2.42 4.42
N ASN A 48 11.77 -3.15 4.62
CA ASN A 48 11.81 -4.50 5.18
C ASN A 48 10.74 -5.39 4.52
N PRO A 49 11.00 -5.98 3.34
CA PRO A 49 10.01 -6.76 2.57
C PRO A 49 9.74 -8.17 3.13
N TYR A 50 10.39 -8.58 4.23
CA TYR A 50 10.27 -9.92 4.79
C TYR A 50 8.80 -10.34 5.02
N PRO A 51 8.40 -11.59 4.68
CA PRO A 51 9.22 -12.73 4.25
C PRO A 51 9.57 -12.74 2.76
N HIS A 52 9.22 -11.69 2.02
CA HIS A 52 9.59 -11.55 0.62
C HIS A 52 10.97 -10.90 0.49
N GLU A 53 11.60 -11.12 -0.65
CA GLU A 53 12.96 -10.64 -0.91
C GLU A 53 12.97 -9.27 -1.61
N ASN A 54 11.88 -8.95 -2.32
CA ASN A 54 11.80 -7.76 -3.16
C ASN A 54 10.86 -6.68 -2.59
N PRO A 55 11.26 -5.39 -2.63
CA PRO A 55 10.39 -4.27 -2.26
C PRO A 55 9.05 -4.31 -2.99
N HIS A 56 7.96 -4.16 -2.25
CA HIS A 56 6.62 -4.15 -2.83
C HIS A 56 5.61 -3.40 -1.97
N VAL A 57 4.39 -3.28 -2.47
CA VAL A 57 3.26 -2.68 -1.79
C VAL A 57 2.14 -3.71 -1.66
N HIS A 58 1.52 -3.79 -0.49
CA HIS A 58 0.27 -4.52 -0.32
C HIS A 58 -0.92 -3.57 -0.43
N VAL A 59 -1.95 -3.97 -1.19
CA VAL A 59 -3.27 -3.35 -1.17
C VAL A 59 -4.25 -4.41 -0.71
N LYS A 60 -4.86 -4.23 0.47
CA LYS A 60 -5.66 -5.27 1.15
C LYS A 60 -6.94 -4.73 1.77
N GLU A 61 -7.96 -5.59 1.81
CA GLU A 61 -9.24 -5.41 2.50
C GLU A 61 -9.42 -6.50 3.58
N PHE A 62 -10.12 -6.18 4.65
CA PHE A 62 -10.43 -7.10 5.74
C PHE A 62 -11.82 -7.68 5.52
N VAL A 63 -11.87 -8.95 5.13
CA VAL A 63 -13.08 -9.67 4.74
C VAL A 63 -13.11 -11.00 5.49
N ASP A 64 -14.20 -11.27 6.21
CA ASP A 64 -14.42 -12.49 7.00
C ASP A 64 -13.29 -12.79 8.02
N GLY A 65 -12.84 -11.75 8.73
CA GLY A 65 -11.78 -11.89 9.73
C GLY A 65 -10.36 -12.06 9.14
N LYS A 66 -10.19 -11.94 7.82
CA LYS A 66 -8.89 -12.12 7.15
C LYS A 66 -8.57 -10.97 6.20
N TRP A 67 -7.31 -10.60 6.11
CA TRP A 67 -6.83 -9.66 5.10
C TRP A 67 -6.70 -10.36 3.74
N ARG A 68 -7.38 -9.83 2.72
CA ARG A 68 -7.32 -10.30 1.33
C ARG A 68 -6.87 -9.18 0.42
N GLY A 69 -6.11 -9.49 -0.62
CA GLY A 69 -5.65 -8.48 -1.57
C GLY A 69 -4.42 -8.92 -2.34
N SER A 70 -3.77 -7.95 -2.99
CA SER A 70 -2.69 -8.19 -3.94
C SER A 70 -1.41 -7.47 -3.54
N ARG A 71 -0.31 -7.91 -4.17
CA ARG A 71 1.00 -7.27 -4.09
C ARG A 71 1.25 -6.50 -5.39
N VAL A 72 1.72 -5.27 -5.27
CA VAL A 72 2.13 -4.41 -6.39
C VAL A 72 3.63 -4.21 -6.30
N TYR A 73 4.32 -4.55 -7.38
CA TYR A 73 5.76 -4.46 -7.45
C TYR A 73 6.17 -3.23 -8.25
N PRO A 74 7.21 -2.49 -7.82
CA PRO A 74 7.79 -1.46 -8.67
C PRO A 74 8.34 -2.10 -9.95
N LYS A 75 8.14 -1.40 -11.07
CA LYS A 75 8.72 -1.76 -12.36
C LYS A 75 10.17 -1.26 -12.39
N ASP A 76 11.03 -1.95 -13.12
CA ASP A 76 12.45 -1.57 -13.30
C ASP A 76 13.31 -1.64 -12.04
N VAL A 77 12.89 -2.44 -11.05
CA VAL A 77 13.70 -2.81 -9.88
C VAL A 77 13.97 -4.31 -10.01
N ASN A 78 15.25 -4.69 -9.91
CA ASN A 78 15.66 -6.07 -10.13
C ASN A 78 14.99 -6.98 -9.10
N GLN A 79 14.14 -7.90 -9.58
CA GLN A 79 13.42 -8.86 -8.76
C GLN A 79 14.24 -10.15 -8.73
N TRP A 80 15.30 -10.18 -7.92
CA TRP A 80 16.09 -11.39 -7.71
C TRP A 80 15.43 -12.27 -6.66
#